data_AF-A0A6G2PVR1-F1
#
_entry.id   AF-A0A6G2PVR1-F1
#
_cell.length_a   1.000
_cell.length_b   1.000
_cell.length_c   1.000
_cell.angle_alpha   90.00
_cell.angle_beta   90.00
_cell.angle_gamma   90.00
#
_symmetry.space_group_name_H-M   'P 1'
#
loop_
_entity.id
_entity.type
_entity.pdbx_description
1 polymer ?
#
loop_
_entity_poly.entity_id
_entity_poly.type
_entity_poly.pdbx_seq_one_letter_code
_entity_poly.pdbx_strand_id
1 'polypeptide(L)'
;RHLAPAGHPGRTLRLEIEGPAGGNWLIPLDSPSATPSTDWEVAHVALDSVEFCHLAAGHLLPEEAAAGQLGDKEAIRDVLYATASLSRM
;
A
#
# COMPACT_ATOMS: atom_id res chain seq x y z
N ARG A 1 -8.97 -10.81 -12.96
CA ARG A 1 -7.53 -10.45 -13.05
C ARG A 1 -6.74 -11.76 -13.04
N HIS A 2 -5.77 -11.96 -13.94
CA HIS A 2 -4.82 -13.08 -13.91
C HIS A 2 -3.58 -12.65 -13.13
N LEU A 3 -2.97 -13.54 -12.35
CA LEU A 3 -1.73 -13.27 -11.63
C LEU A 3 -0.56 -13.17 -12.60
N ALA A 4 0.32 -12.18 -12.41
CA ALA A 4 1.56 -12.10 -13.16
C ALA A 4 2.50 -13.28 -12.85
N PRO A 5 3.28 -13.77 -13.83
CA PRO A 5 4.27 -14.81 -13.62
C PRO A 5 5.34 -14.38 -12.60
N ALA A 6 5.77 -15.31 -11.76
CA ALA A 6 6.76 -15.07 -10.71
C ALA A 6 8.05 -14.44 -11.29
N GLY A 7 8.64 -13.51 -10.55
CA GLY A 7 9.92 -12.89 -10.89
C GLY A 7 9.90 -11.86 -12.02
N HIS A 8 8.74 -11.50 -12.56
CA HIS A 8 8.62 -10.39 -13.50
C HIS A 8 8.29 -9.09 -12.75
N PRO A 9 8.85 -7.94 -13.14
CA PRO A 9 8.42 -6.66 -12.60
C PRO A 9 6.95 -6.44 -12.95
N GLY A 10 6.17 -6.07 -11.94
CA GLY A 10 4.74 -5.75 -12.06
C GLY A 10 4.45 -4.39 -11.47
N ARG A 11 3.21 -3.91 -11.62
CA ARG A 11 2.76 -2.66 -11.01
C ARG A 11 3.04 -2.72 -9.52
N THR A 12 3.70 -1.68 -9.04
CA THR A 12 4.14 -1.55 -7.65
C THR A 12 3.51 -0.30 -7.06
N LEU A 13 2.99 -0.42 -5.84
CA LEU A 13 2.63 0.73 -5.03
C LEU A 13 3.72 0.94 -3.99
N ARG A 14 4.16 2.19 -3.81
CA ARG A 14 5.01 2.57 -2.69
C ARG A 14 4.13 3.00 -1.52
N LEU A 15 4.35 2.36 -0.38
CA LEU A 15 3.79 2.75 0.90
C LEU A 15 4.91 3.39 1.71
N GLU A 16 4.75 4.64 2.06
CA GLU A 16 5.60 5.37 2.99
C GLU A 16 4.85 5.50 4.32
N ILE A 17 5.51 5.14 5.41
CA ILE A 17 5.05 5.48 6.76
C ILE A 17 6.01 6.53 7.28
N GLU A 18 5.48 7.69 7.64
CA GLU A 18 6.25 8.83 8.11
C GLU A 18 6.43 8.77 9.64
N GLY A 19 7.50 9.42 10.12
CA GLY A 19 7.80 9.55 11.54
C GLY A 19 8.95 8.68 12.05
N PRO A 20 9.19 8.66 13.37
CA PRO A 20 10.42 8.10 13.98
C PRO A 20 10.59 6.59 13.79
N ALA A 21 9.49 5.87 13.58
CA ALA A 21 9.45 4.44 13.29
C ALA A 21 8.94 4.16 11.86
N GLY A 22 9.03 5.17 10.99
CA GLY A 22 8.59 5.12 9.62
C GLY A 22 9.47 4.25 8.72
N GLY A 23 9.10 4.18 7.45
CA GLY A 23 9.81 3.39 6.44
C GLY A 23 9.17 3.49 5.06
N ASN A 24 9.80 2.83 4.10
CA ASN A 24 9.31 2.73 2.74
C ASN A 24 9.19 1.25 2.36
N TRP A 25 8.04 0.86 1.84
CA TRP A 25 7.75 -0.48 1.37
C TRP A 25 7.25 -0.43 -0.06
N LEU A 26 7.71 -1.39 -0.87
CA LEU A 26 7.21 -1.60 -2.22
C LEU A 26 6.27 -2.80 -2.22
N ILE A 27 5.01 -2.58 -2.61
CA ILE A 27 3.95 -3.57 -2.60
C ILE A 27 3.62 -3.97 -4.04
N PRO A 28 3.90 -5.21 -4.46
CA PRO A 28 3.51 -5.68 -5.79
C PRO A 28 1.99 -5.88 -5.87
N LEU A 29 1.35 -5.33 -6.91
CA LEU A 29 -0.11 -5.30 -7.06
C LEU A 29 -0.67 -6.41 -7.98
N ASP A 30 0.18 -6.98 -8.85
CA ASP A 30 -0.28 -7.93 -9.87
C ASP A 30 -0.09 -9.40 -9.44
N SER A 31 0.81 -9.66 -8.48
CA SER A 31 1.07 -10.99 -7.91
C SER A 31 1.93 -10.85 -6.65
N PRO A 32 1.70 -11.65 -5.58
CA PRO A 32 2.60 -11.67 -4.42
C PRO A 32 4.01 -12.17 -4.76
N SER A 33 4.17 -12.88 -5.88
CA SER A 33 5.47 -13.37 -6.37
C SER A 33 6.12 -12.44 -7.41
N ALA A 34 5.51 -11.30 -7.72
CA ALA A 34 6.11 -10.30 -8.61
C ALA A 34 7.26 -9.58 -7.89
N THR A 35 8.26 -9.15 -8.65
CA THR A 35 9.39 -8.41 -8.09
C THR A 35 8.98 -6.94 -7.90
N PRO A 36 8.94 -6.42 -6.66
CA PRO A 36 8.65 -5.01 -6.44
C PRO A 36 9.74 -4.13 -7.06
N SER A 37 9.33 -3.05 -7.73
CA SER A 37 10.26 -2.15 -8.43
C SER A 37 9.78 -0.71 -8.43
N THR A 38 10.67 0.21 -8.12
CA THR A 38 10.42 1.67 -8.23
C THR A 38 10.28 2.12 -9.68
N ASP A 39 10.88 1.40 -10.63
CA ASP A 39 10.73 1.67 -12.07
C ASP A 39 9.29 1.42 -12.57
N TRP A 40 8.52 0.60 -11.84
CA TRP A 40 7.13 0.25 -12.12
C TRP A 40 6.18 0.77 -11.03
N GLU A 41 6.57 1.83 -10.34
CA GLU A 41 5.72 2.53 -9.36
C GLU A 41 4.55 3.19 -10.08
N VAL A 42 3.33 2.74 -9.79
CA VAL A 42 2.09 3.33 -10.33
C VAL A 42 1.37 4.23 -9.34
N ALA A 43 1.70 4.10 -8.06
CA ALA A 43 1.09 4.85 -6.99
C ALA A 43 2.02 4.97 -5.78
N HIS A 44 1.88 6.08 -5.06
CA HIS A 44 2.55 6.34 -3.79
C HIS A 44 1.51 6.81 -2.77
N VAL A 45 1.53 6.19 -1.59
CA VAL A 45 0.73 6.60 -0.44
C VAL A 45 1.65 6.82 0.76
N ALA A 46 1.50 7.95 1.44
CA ALA A 46 2.22 8.30 2.67
C ALA A 46 1.22 8.43 3.82
N LEU A 47 1.50 7.77 4.95
CA LEU A 47 0.69 7.80 6.17
C LEU A 47 1.58 8.13 7.37
N ASP A 48 1.06 8.83 8.36
CA ASP A 48 1.72 8.90 9.66
C ASP A 48 1.70 7.52 10.35
N SER A 49 2.73 7.20 11.14
CA SER A 49 2.82 5.95 11.91
C SER A 49 1.59 5.64 12.79
N VAL A 50 0.99 6.65 13.43
CA VAL A 50 -0.19 6.51 14.30
C VAL A 50 -1.42 6.22 13.45
N GLU A 51 -1.62 6.98 12.39
CA GLU A 51 -2.69 6.79 11.42
C GLU A 51 -2.64 5.41 10.77
N PHE A 52 -1.46 4.96 10.34
CA PHE A 52 -1.26 3.61 9.82
C PHE A 52 -1.67 2.55 10.86
N CYS A 53 -1.28 2.72 12.13
CA CYS A 53 -1.67 1.79 13.19
C CYS A 53 -3.18 1.79 13.43
N HIS A 54 -3.83 2.95 13.45
CA HIS A 54 -5.29 3.03 13.56
C HIS A 54 -5.99 2.37 12.38
N LEU A 55 -5.52 2.62 11.14
CA LEU A 55 -6.05 1.97 9.95
C LEU A 55 -5.87 0.45 10.03
N ALA A 56 -4.67 -0.03 10.29
CA ALA A 56 -4.36 -1.46 10.38
C ALA A 56 -5.13 -2.17 11.50
N ALA A 57 -5.43 -1.46 12.60
CA ALA A 57 -6.25 -1.95 13.70
C ALA A 57 -7.77 -1.86 13.45
N GLY A 58 -8.21 -1.32 12.31
CA GLY A 58 -9.63 -1.12 11.99
C GLY A 58 -10.30 0.00 12.79
N HIS A 59 -9.52 0.90 13.38
CA HIS A 59 -9.97 2.08 14.11
C HIS A 59 -10.13 3.32 13.24
N LEU A 60 -9.67 3.27 11.98
CA LEU A 60 -9.81 4.33 10.99
C LEU A 60 -10.33 3.72 9.69
N LEU A 61 -11.31 4.36 9.06
CA LEU A 61 -11.80 3.93 7.76
C LEU A 61 -10.80 4.30 6.65
N PRO A 62 -10.61 3.46 5.62
CA PRO A 62 -9.74 3.77 4.48
C PRO A 62 -10.02 5.13 3.83
N GLU A 63 -11.29 5.52 3.72
CA GLU A 63 -11.70 6.81 3.16
C GLU A 63 -11.41 8.02 4.05
N GLU A 64 -11.17 7.82 5.35
CA GLU A 64 -10.89 8.87 6.33
C GLU A 64 -9.39 9.09 6.57
N ALA A 65 -8.54 8.21 6.06
CA ALA A 65 -7.09 8.34 6.19
C ALA A 65 -6.59 9.62 5.50
N ALA A 66 -5.91 10.47 6.26
CA ALA A 66 -5.24 11.69 5.81
C ALA A 66 -3.92 11.37 5.09
N ALA A 67 -3.98 10.38 4.20
CA ALA A 67 -2.82 9.92 3.45
C ALA A 67 -2.43 10.94 2.38
N GLY A 68 -1.13 11.23 2.27
CA GLY A 68 -0.57 11.79 1.05
C GLY A 68 -0.74 10.78 -0.08
N GLN A 69 -1.34 11.17 -1.21
CA GLN A 69 -1.69 10.23 -2.29
C GLN A 69 -1.24 10.76 -3.65
N LEU A 70 -0.58 9.91 -4.44
CA LEU A 70 -0.14 10.22 -5.79
C LEU A 70 -0.29 9.00 -6.71
N GLY A 71 -0.82 9.21 -7.92
CA GLY A 71 -0.90 8.17 -8.96
C GLY A 71 -2.25 7.43 -9.00
N ASP A 72 -2.21 6.13 -9.23
CA ASP A 72 -3.39 5.28 -9.45
C ASP A 72 -4.28 5.19 -8.20
N LYS A 73 -5.45 5.85 -8.26
CA LYS A 73 -6.41 5.92 -7.15
C LYS A 73 -7.03 4.57 -6.80
N GLU A 74 -7.19 3.66 -7.77
CA GLU A 74 -7.74 2.33 -7.48
C GLU A 74 -6.73 1.51 -6.69
N ALA A 75 -5.45 1.55 -7.10
CA ALA A 75 -4.37 0.88 -6.38
C ALA A 75 -4.22 1.38 -4.94
N ILE A 76 -4.30 2.70 -4.74
CA ILE A 76 -4.24 3.32 -3.41
C ILE A 76 -5.42 2.84 -2.55
N ARG A 77 -6.64 2.94 -3.08
CA ARG A 77 -7.84 2.48 -2.38
C ARG A 77 -7.70 1.02 -1.97
N ASP A 78 -7.34 0.15 -2.90
CA ASP A 78 -7.22 -1.29 -2.65
C ASP A 78 -6.19 -1.58 -1.54
N VAL A 79 -5.07 -0.86 -1.51
CA VAL A 79 -4.07 -1.00 -0.44
C VAL A 79 -4.59 -0.48 0.91
N LEU A 80 -5.28 0.66 0.97
CA LEU A 80 -5.85 1.15 2.23
C LEU A 80 -6.90 0.17 2.81
N TYR A 81 -7.75 -0.42 1.96
CA TYR A 81 -8.69 -1.46 2.38
C TYR A 81 -8.00 -2.77 2.79
N ALA A 82 -6.92 -3.14 2.10
CA ALA A 82 -6.11 -4.30 2.48
C ALA A 82 -5.47 -4.09 3.86
N THR A 83 -4.87 -2.92 4.12
CA THR A 83 -4.32 -2.55 5.43
C THR A 83 -5.40 -2.61 6.51
N ALA A 84 -6.58 -2.03 6.29
CA ALA A 84 -7.68 -2.09 7.27
C ALA A 84 -8.15 -3.51 7.60
N SER A 85 -8.00 -4.43 6.65
CA SER A 85 -8.40 -5.82 6.81
C SER A 85 -7.44 -6.64 7.69
N LEU A 86 -6.24 -6.14 7.99
CA LEU A 86 -5.27 -6.78 8.88
C LEU A 86 -5.82 -6.98 10.30
N SER A 87 -6.74 -6.11 10.74
CA SER A 87 -7.45 -6.20 12.02
C SER A 87 -8.23 -7.51 12.23
N ARG A 88 -8.49 -8.27 11.16
CA ARG A 88 -9.28 -9.51 11.19
C ARG A 88 -8.46 -10.77 10.88
N MET A 89 -7.13 -10.66 10.83
CA MET A 89 -6.21 -11.78 10.59
C MET A 89 -5.86 -12.56 11.86
#